data_AF-A0A7S1VMH9-F1
#
_entry.id   AF-A0A7S1VMH9-F1
#
_cell.length_a   1.000
_cell.length_b   1.000
_cell.length_c   1.000
_cell.angle_alpha   90.00
_cell.angle_beta   90.00
_cell.angle_gamma   90.00
#
_symmetry.space_group_name_H-M   'P 1'
#
loop_
_entity.id
_entity.type
_entity.pdbx_description
1 polymer ?
#
loop_
_entity_poly.entity_id
_entity_poly.type
_entity_poly.pdbx_seq_one_letter_code
_entity_poly.pdbx_strand_id
1 'polypeptide(L)'
;ETAMNASSSRSHAIMSVMVQQTVKHGESGNDQLTEVKRSKFNFVDLAGCERQKRTKAEGRRLKEGIDINRGLLVLGNVISALGDTKRRGTFVPYRDSKLTRLLKGSLGGNHKTLMIACVSPSSDNLDESLNCLRYANRAKNIQNKAVVNVDAGSRIVAELRGQVQALATELLRVREGGEPSDDSFSIDALKSIIR
;
A
#
# COMPACT_ATOMS: atom_id res chain seq x y z
N GLU A 1 27.98 -6.73 -26.17
CA GLU A 1 27.45 -6.13 -24.92
C GLU A 1 27.22 -4.66 -25.16
N THR A 2 26.19 -4.05 -24.56
CA THR A 2 26.13 -2.58 -24.47
C THR A 2 26.79 -2.17 -23.16
N ALA A 3 27.77 -1.28 -23.24
CA ALA A 3 28.63 -0.81 -22.14
C ALA A 3 27.92 0.09 -21.11
N MET A 4 26.64 -0.16 -20.83
CA MET A 4 25.86 0.57 -19.84
C MET A 4 25.15 -0.47 -18.95
N ASN A 5 25.79 -0.81 -17.83
CA ASN A 5 25.26 -1.58 -16.69
C ASN A 5 24.36 -2.79 -17.04
N ALA A 6 25.00 -3.88 -17.48
CA ALA A 6 24.32 -5.04 -18.06
C ALA A 6 23.47 -5.89 -17.09
N SER A 7 23.67 -5.80 -15.78
CA SER A 7 22.95 -6.61 -14.78
C SER A 7 21.86 -5.82 -14.03
N SER A 8 22.14 -4.56 -13.64
CA SER A 8 21.20 -3.74 -12.88
C SER A 8 20.06 -3.18 -13.73
N SER A 9 20.28 -2.91 -15.03
CA SER A 9 19.23 -2.43 -15.95
C SER A 9 18.11 -3.43 -16.19
N ARG A 10 18.31 -4.70 -15.82
CA ARG A 10 17.45 -5.83 -16.19
C ARG A 10 16.71 -6.48 -15.02
N SER A 11 16.87 -5.96 -13.81
CA SER A 11 16.22 -6.50 -12.62
C SER A 11 15.43 -5.43 -11.88
N HIS A 12 14.42 -5.86 -11.14
CA HIS A 12 13.66 -4.99 -10.23
C HIS A 12 14.18 -5.22 -8.81
N ALA A 13 14.50 -4.16 -8.09
CA ALA A 13 14.83 -4.23 -6.67
C ALA A 13 13.67 -3.71 -5.83
N ILE A 14 13.31 -4.47 -4.78
CA ILE A 14 12.28 -4.06 -3.83
C ILE A 14 12.86 -4.22 -2.43
N MET A 15 12.96 -3.09 -1.72
CA MET A 15 13.28 -3.06 -0.30
C MET A 15 12.01 -2.71 0.49
N SER A 16 11.63 -3.58 1.42
CA SER A 16 10.50 -3.34 2.31
C SER A 16 10.98 -3.13 3.73
N VAL A 17 10.63 -1.99 4.33
CA VAL A 17 10.84 -1.72 5.76
C VAL A 17 9.49 -1.82 6.47
N MET A 18 9.40 -2.70 7.46
CA MET A 18 8.20 -2.87 8.28
C MET A 18 8.44 -2.25 9.65
N VAL A 19 7.56 -1.34 10.05
CA VAL A 19 7.61 -0.65 11.34
C VAL A 19 6.38 -1.05 12.13
N GLN A 20 6.58 -1.57 13.33
CA GLN A 20 5.52 -1.80 14.30
C GLN A 20 5.67 -0.80 15.43
N GLN A 21 4.60 -0.05 15.69
CA GLN A 21 4.52 0.87 16.81
C GLN A 21 3.52 0.32 17.81
N THR A 22 3.94 0.23 19.07
CA THR A 22 3.08 -0.15 20.19
C THR A 22 2.85 1.09 21.04
N VAL A 23 1.61 1.55 21.12
CA VAL A 23 1.18 2.68 21.94
C VAL A 23 0.49 2.12 23.18
N LYS A 24 0.88 2.61 24.35
CA LYS A 24 0.24 2.26 25.61
C LYS A 24 -0.62 3.44 26.04
N HIS A 25 -1.90 3.18 26.31
CA HIS A 25 -2.88 4.15 26.79
C HIS A 25 -3.23 3.81 28.25
N GLY A 26 -3.35 4.84 29.10
CA GLY A 26 -3.66 4.71 30.54
C GLY A 26 -2.44 4.76 31.49
N GLU A 27 -2.68 5.11 32.75
CA GLU A 27 -1.66 5.11 33.81
C GLU A 27 -1.29 3.68 34.26
N SER A 28 -0.08 3.54 34.82
CA SER A 28 0.54 2.26 35.19
C SER A 28 -0.37 1.34 36.01
N GLY A 29 -0.68 0.15 35.46
CA GLY A 29 -1.49 -0.86 36.15
C GLY A 29 -2.06 -1.94 35.21
N ASN A 30 -2.97 -2.78 35.72
CA ASN A 30 -3.62 -3.86 34.96
C ASN A 30 -4.53 -3.36 33.82
N ASP A 31 -4.86 -2.07 33.81
CA ASP A 31 -5.79 -1.45 32.85
C ASP A 31 -5.10 -0.85 31.62
N GLN A 32 -3.78 -1.04 31.48
CA GLN A 32 -3.00 -0.49 30.37
C GLN A 32 -3.46 -1.06 29.02
N LEU A 33 -4.09 -0.21 28.22
CA LEU A 33 -4.54 -0.50 26.87
C LEU A 33 -3.35 -0.45 25.92
N THR A 34 -3.19 -1.48 25.08
CA THR A 34 -2.07 -1.54 24.14
C THR A 34 -2.59 -1.52 22.71
N GLU A 35 -2.33 -0.42 22.01
CA GLU A 35 -2.62 -0.23 20.59
C GLU A 35 -1.40 -0.60 19.73
N VAL A 36 -1.53 -1.53 18.78
CA VAL A 36 -0.43 -1.88 17.87
C VAL A 36 -0.74 -1.39 16.47
N LYS A 37 0.10 -0.48 15.94
CA LYS A 37 0.05 0.03 14.57
C LYS A 37 1.16 -0.61 13.73
N ARG A 38 0.85 -0.98 12.48
CA ARG A 38 1.84 -1.51 11.54
C ARG A 38 1.93 -0.67 10.27
N SER A 39 3.14 -0.29 9.90
CA SER A 39 3.44 0.45 8.68
C SER A 39 4.40 -0.34 7.80
N LYS A 40 4.19 -0.30 6.49
CA LYS A 40 5.08 -0.92 5.51
C LYS A 40 5.51 0.12 4.49
N PHE A 41 6.81 0.38 4.44
CA PHE A 41 7.45 1.22 3.44
C PHE A 41 8.03 0.34 2.35
N ASN A 42 7.73 0.63 1.09
CA ASN A 42 8.28 -0.08 -0.05
C ASN A 42 9.07 0.89 -0.90
N PHE A 43 10.36 0.62 -1.06
CA PHE A 43 11.25 1.31 -1.99
C PHE A 43 11.46 0.37 -3.17
N VAL A 44 11.09 0.84 -4.36
CA VAL A 44 11.02 0.02 -5.57
C VAL A 44 11.87 0.70 -6.63
N ASP A 45 12.94 0.02 -7.03
CA ASP A 45 13.73 0.38 -8.19
C ASP A 45 13.35 -0.56 -9.34
N LEU A 46 12.87 0.02 -10.44
CA LEU A 46 12.39 -0.74 -11.57
C LEU A 46 13.49 -0.86 -12.62
N ALA A 47 13.57 -2.04 -13.24
CA ALA A 47 14.37 -2.24 -14.45
C ALA A 47 14.10 -1.16 -15.51
N GLY A 48 15.07 -0.98 -16.39
CA GLY A 48 14.99 -0.07 -17.51
C GLY A 48 13.72 -0.29 -18.34
N CYS A 49 13.05 0.82 -18.69
CA CYS A 49 11.81 0.79 -19.47
C CYS A 49 12.04 0.78 -20.99
N GLU A 50 13.30 0.79 -21.42
CA GLU A 50 13.71 0.84 -22.82
C GLU A 50 13.30 -0.43 -23.60
N ARG A 51 12.88 -0.21 -24.84
CA ARG A 51 12.44 -1.32 -25.69
C ARG A 51 13.62 -2.10 -26.26
N GLN A 52 13.52 -3.43 -26.18
CA GLN A 52 14.46 -4.41 -26.74
C GLN A 52 14.79 -4.24 -28.23
N LYS A 53 14.01 -3.46 -29.00
CA LYS A 53 14.28 -3.20 -30.44
C LYS A 53 15.63 -2.53 -30.71
N ARG A 54 16.25 -1.88 -29.71
CA ARG A 54 17.63 -1.36 -29.82
C ARG A 54 18.71 -2.42 -29.56
N THR A 55 18.33 -3.56 -28.98
CA THR A 55 19.26 -4.67 -28.74
C THR A 55 19.20 -5.60 -29.95
N LYS A 56 20.28 -5.72 -30.73
CA LYS A 56 20.45 -6.75 -31.78
C LYS A 56 20.59 -8.16 -31.17
N ALA A 57 19.77 -8.48 -30.17
CA ALA A 57 19.88 -9.67 -29.36
C ALA A 57 19.07 -10.81 -30.00
N GLU A 58 19.75 -11.91 -30.32
CA GLU A 58 19.14 -13.11 -30.90
C GLU A 58 19.11 -14.27 -29.89
N GLY A 59 18.23 -15.25 -30.11
CA GLY A 59 18.19 -16.51 -29.35
C GLY A 59 17.85 -16.35 -27.87
N ARG A 60 18.69 -16.90 -26.97
CA ARG A 60 18.45 -16.92 -25.51
C ARG A 60 18.37 -15.52 -24.89
N ARG A 61 19.14 -14.56 -25.41
CA ARG A 61 19.13 -13.16 -24.93
C ARG A 61 17.83 -12.42 -25.26
N LEU A 62 17.18 -12.78 -26.37
CA LEU A 62 15.85 -12.26 -26.72
C LEU A 62 14.78 -12.79 -25.75
N LYS A 63 14.81 -14.09 -25.43
CA LYS A 63 13.87 -14.69 -24.46
C LYS A 63 14.01 -14.06 -23.07
N GLU A 64 15.23 -13.90 -22.58
CA GLU A 64 15.52 -13.22 -21.31
C GLU A 64 14.97 -11.77 -21.31
N GLY A 65 15.20 -11.05 -22.39
CA GLY A 65 14.71 -9.69 -22.56
C GLY A 65 13.18 -9.53 -22.60
N ILE A 66 12.49 -10.51 -23.18
CA ILE A 66 11.03 -10.60 -23.15
C ILE A 66 10.55 -10.85 -21.71
N ASP A 67 11.20 -11.73 -20.96
CA ASP A 67 10.82 -12.06 -19.59
C ASP A 67 11.08 -10.92 -18.60
N ILE A 68 12.15 -10.14 -18.78
CA ILE A 68 12.40 -8.92 -17.99
C ILE A 68 11.30 -7.89 -18.23
N ASN A 69 11.01 -7.61 -19.50
CA ASN A 69 10.00 -6.63 -19.87
C ASN A 69 8.57 -7.09 -19.58
N ARG A 70 8.36 -8.38 -19.34
CA ARG A 70 7.06 -8.90 -18.92
C ARG A 70 6.58 -8.25 -17.61
N GLY A 71 7.49 -8.01 -16.65
CA GLY A 71 7.14 -7.32 -15.40
C GLY A 71 6.60 -5.91 -15.65
N LEU A 72 7.34 -5.11 -16.43
CA LEU A 72 6.97 -3.73 -16.77
C LEU A 72 5.74 -3.65 -17.69
N LEU A 73 5.58 -4.59 -18.61
CA LEU A 73 4.41 -4.68 -19.48
C LEU A 73 3.14 -4.91 -18.64
N VAL A 74 3.17 -5.90 -17.75
CA VAL A 74 2.03 -6.19 -16.85
C VAL A 74 1.78 -5.01 -15.91
N LEU A 75 2.83 -4.37 -15.40
CA LEU A 75 2.70 -3.13 -14.60
C LEU A 75 1.99 -2.03 -15.40
N GLY A 76 2.33 -1.87 -16.68
CA GLY A 76 1.67 -0.92 -17.59
C GLY A 76 0.19 -1.24 -17.82
N ASN A 77 -0.16 -2.52 -17.92
CA ASN A 77 -1.54 -2.96 -18.03
C ASN A 77 -2.33 -2.68 -16.75
N VAL A 78 -1.75 -2.96 -15.58
CA VAL A 78 -2.34 -2.65 -14.26
C VAL A 78 -2.58 -1.15 -14.12
N ILE A 79 -1.58 -0.32 -14.45
CA ILE A 79 -1.73 1.14 -14.38
C ILE A 79 -2.80 1.66 -15.34
N SER A 80 -2.86 1.11 -16.54
CA SER A 80 -3.88 1.50 -17.52
C SER A 80 -5.29 1.09 -17.09
N ALA A 81 -5.45 -0.07 -16.47
CA ALA A 81 -6.73 -0.53 -15.92
C ALA A 81 -7.19 0.33 -14.74
N LEU A 82 -6.26 0.73 -13.86
CA LEU A 82 -6.57 1.54 -12.67
C LEU A 82 -6.73 3.04 -12.96
N GLY A 83 -6.00 3.57 -13.94
CA GLY A 83 -5.99 4.98 -14.30
C GLY A 83 -7.13 5.40 -15.23
N ASP A 84 -7.84 4.45 -15.85
CA ASP A 84 -9.01 4.72 -16.68
C ASP A 84 -10.28 4.76 -15.81
N THR A 85 -10.84 5.97 -15.63
CA THR A 85 -12.05 6.19 -14.83
C THR A 85 -13.26 5.45 -15.37
N LYS A 86 -13.31 5.16 -16.68
CA LYS A 86 -14.39 4.40 -17.32
C LYS A 86 -14.31 2.90 -17.03
N ARG A 87 -13.14 2.41 -16.60
CA ARG A 87 -12.87 1.00 -16.29
C ARG A 87 -12.86 0.71 -14.79
N ARG A 88 -13.38 1.61 -13.96
CA ARG A 88 -13.52 1.37 -12.53
C ARG A 88 -14.34 0.10 -12.27
N GLY A 89 -13.78 -0.81 -11.48
CA GLY A 89 -14.41 -2.11 -11.17
C GLY A 89 -14.12 -3.23 -12.17
N THR A 90 -13.34 -2.97 -13.23
CA THR A 90 -12.87 -4.03 -14.13
C THR A 90 -11.76 -4.88 -13.50
N PHE A 91 -11.56 -6.08 -14.03
CA PHE A 91 -10.49 -6.97 -13.60
C PHE A 91 -9.11 -6.31 -13.80
N VAL A 92 -8.33 -6.26 -12.72
CA VAL A 92 -6.95 -5.75 -12.74
C VAL A 92 -5.96 -6.92 -12.69
N PRO A 93 -5.07 -7.08 -13.69
CA PRO A 93 -4.25 -8.28 -13.86
C PRO A 93 -3.00 -8.32 -12.95
N TYR A 94 -3.16 -8.08 -11.65
CA TYR A 94 -2.01 -8.11 -10.72
C TYR A 94 -1.29 -9.46 -10.72
N ARG A 95 -2.02 -10.54 -11.03
CA ARG A 95 -1.49 -11.91 -10.97
C ARG A 95 -0.56 -12.24 -12.13
N ASP A 96 -0.52 -11.44 -13.18
CA ASP A 96 0.19 -11.83 -14.42
C ASP A 96 1.72 -11.66 -14.32
N SER A 97 2.21 -10.96 -13.28
CA SER A 97 3.63 -10.88 -12.94
C SER A 97 3.86 -10.91 -11.42
N LYS A 98 5.03 -11.40 -10.98
CA LYS A 98 5.41 -11.37 -9.55
C LYS A 98 5.52 -9.92 -9.04
N LEU A 99 6.04 -9.01 -9.87
CA LEU A 99 6.17 -7.59 -9.56
C LEU A 99 4.82 -6.97 -9.20
N THR A 100 3.82 -7.12 -10.06
CA THR A 100 2.49 -6.54 -9.82
C THR A 100 1.75 -7.19 -8.65
N ARG A 101 2.05 -8.45 -8.30
CA ARG A 101 1.53 -9.08 -7.07
C ARG A 101 2.11 -8.40 -5.82
N LEU A 102 3.42 -8.14 -5.80
CA LEU A 102 4.08 -7.47 -4.69
C LEU A 102 3.62 -6.00 -4.54
N LEU A 103 3.37 -5.33 -5.68
CA LEU A 103 2.93 -3.93 -5.71
C LEU A 103 1.41 -3.74 -5.62
N LYS A 104 0.62 -4.80 -5.41
CA LYS A 104 -0.84 -4.72 -5.32
C LYS A 104 -1.31 -3.72 -4.25
N GLY A 105 -0.63 -3.65 -3.11
CA GLY A 105 -0.94 -2.65 -2.07
C GLY A 105 -0.67 -1.21 -2.52
N SER A 106 0.35 -1.00 -3.36
CA SER A 106 0.79 0.32 -3.84
C SER A 106 -0.02 0.85 -5.02
N LEU A 107 -0.67 -0.02 -5.79
CA LEU A 107 -1.43 0.38 -6.97
C LEU A 107 -2.89 0.02 -6.77
N GLY A 108 -3.74 0.98 -6.39
CA GLY A 108 -5.16 0.78 -6.11
C GLY A 108 -5.47 0.12 -4.75
N GLY A 109 -4.48 0.01 -3.86
CA GLY A 109 -4.60 -0.66 -2.56
C GLY A 109 -4.51 0.28 -1.35
N ASN A 110 -4.13 -0.29 -0.21
CA ASN A 110 -3.93 0.42 1.05
C ASN A 110 -2.46 0.82 1.26
N HIS A 111 -1.91 1.67 0.39
CA HIS A 111 -0.65 2.37 0.63
C HIS A 111 -0.77 3.81 0.15
N LYS A 112 0.01 4.72 0.73
CA LYS A 112 0.33 6.00 0.09
C LYS A 112 1.43 5.73 -0.93
N THR A 113 1.25 6.13 -2.18
CA THR A 113 2.18 5.77 -3.26
C THR A 113 2.62 6.99 -4.04
N LEU A 114 3.94 7.09 -4.18
CA LEU A 114 4.63 8.08 -4.98
C LEU A 114 5.35 7.35 -6.12
N MET A 115 5.21 7.85 -7.33
CA MET A 115 5.97 7.40 -8.49
C MET A 115 6.90 8.51 -8.93
N ILE A 116 8.19 8.19 -9.07
CA ILE A 116 9.20 9.10 -9.61
C ILE A 116 9.51 8.65 -11.04
N ALA A 117 9.25 9.53 -12.01
CA ALA A 117 9.55 9.27 -13.41
C ALA A 117 10.92 9.86 -13.76
N CYS A 118 11.92 9.00 -13.91
CA CYS A 118 13.25 9.41 -14.35
C CYS A 118 13.30 9.48 -15.87
N VAL A 119 13.65 10.64 -16.42
CA VAL A 119 13.71 10.89 -17.87
C VAL A 119 15.04 11.54 -18.25
N SER A 120 15.49 11.27 -19.48
CA SER A 120 16.70 11.87 -20.03
C SER A 120 16.33 13.08 -20.90
N PRO A 121 17.05 14.21 -20.80
CA PRO A 121 16.84 15.38 -21.66
C PRO A 121 17.48 15.22 -23.06
N SER A 122 18.24 14.13 -23.32
CA SER A 122 18.90 13.91 -24.61
C SER A 122 17.89 13.62 -25.73
N SER A 123 18.14 14.18 -26.92
CA SER A 123 17.39 13.90 -28.14
C SER A 123 17.39 12.41 -28.50
N ASP A 124 18.47 11.69 -28.20
CA ASP A 124 18.63 10.26 -28.49
C ASP A 124 17.66 9.38 -27.68
N ASN A 125 17.11 9.94 -26.59
CA ASN A 125 16.20 9.26 -25.68
C ASN A 125 14.79 9.86 -25.72
N LEU A 126 14.48 10.74 -26.67
CA LEU A 126 13.21 11.45 -26.74
C LEU A 126 12.00 10.51 -26.70
N ASP A 127 12.03 9.45 -27.50
CA ASP A 127 10.94 8.47 -27.58
C ASP A 127 10.70 7.75 -26.24
N GLU A 128 11.77 7.37 -25.53
CA GLU A 128 11.66 6.68 -24.25
C GLU A 128 11.25 7.62 -23.12
N SER A 129 11.78 8.84 -23.10
CA SER A 129 11.33 9.90 -22.19
C SER A 129 9.84 10.19 -22.38
N LEU A 130 9.35 10.28 -23.61
CA LEU A 130 7.93 10.49 -23.90
C LEU A 130 7.07 9.30 -23.44
N ASN A 131 7.54 8.07 -23.64
CA ASN A 131 6.85 6.87 -23.16
C ASN A 131 6.76 6.84 -21.62
N CYS A 132 7.86 7.18 -20.93
CA CYS A 132 7.91 7.28 -19.48
C CYS A 132 6.92 8.34 -18.95
N LEU A 133 6.88 9.52 -19.56
CA LEU A 133 5.94 10.58 -19.18
C LEU A 133 4.47 10.18 -19.40
N ARG A 134 4.16 9.53 -20.53
CA ARG A 134 2.81 9.00 -20.79
C ARG A 134 2.41 7.96 -19.74
N TYR A 135 3.37 7.14 -19.31
CA TYR A 135 3.17 6.15 -18.28
C TYR A 135 2.88 6.78 -16.91
N ALA A 136 3.70 7.76 -16.51
CA ALA A 136 3.51 8.54 -15.29
C ALA A 136 2.18 9.30 -15.28
N ASN A 137 1.77 9.86 -16.43
CA ASN A 137 0.48 10.54 -16.55
C ASN A 137 -0.71 9.60 -16.32
N ARG A 138 -0.64 8.34 -16.77
CA ARG A 138 -1.68 7.34 -16.44
C ARG A 138 -1.64 6.96 -14.97
N ALA A 139 -0.45 6.76 -14.41
CA ALA A 139 -0.26 6.40 -13.00
C ALA A 139 -0.83 7.47 -12.05
N LYS A 140 -0.73 8.76 -12.42
CA LYS A 140 -1.30 9.89 -11.68
C LYS A 140 -2.81 9.75 -11.40
N ASN A 141 -3.55 9.06 -12.27
CA ASN A 141 -5.00 8.91 -12.13
C ASN A 141 -5.41 7.77 -11.19
N ILE A 142 -4.46 6.96 -10.72
CA ILE A 142 -4.72 5.85 -9.81
C ILE A 142 -5.08 6.39 -8.43
N GLN A 143 -6.18 5.91 -7.87
CA GLN A 143 -6.63 6.28 -6.53
C GLN A 143 -6.43 5.13 -5.56
N ASN A 144 -5.58 5.35 -4.56
CA ASN A 144 -5.40 4.42 -3.44
C ASN A 144 -6.35 4.77 -2.30
N LYS A 145 -6.72 3.77 -1.50
CA LYS A 145 -7.53 3.94 -0.29
C LYS A 145 -6.65 3.62 0.93
N ALA A 146 -5.80 4.58 1.28
CA ALA A 146 -4.87 4.43 2.39
C ALA A 146 -5.58 4.63 3.75
N VAL A 147 -5.49 3.63 4.63
CA VAL A 147 -6.07 3.58 5.98
C VAL A 147 -4.97 3.13 6.96
N VAL A 148 -5.00 3.66 8.18
CA VAL A 148 -4.05 3.28 9.24
C VAL A 148 -4.25 1.80 9.60
N ASN A 149 -3.18 1.01 9.55
CA ASN A 149 -3.26 -0.40 9.95
C ASN A 149 -3.10 -0.52 11.47
N VAL A 150 -4.23 -0.63 12.16
CA VAL A 150 -4.29 -1.00 13.57
C VAL A 150 -4.53 -2.51 13.66
N ASP A 151 -3.80 -3.18 14.55
CA ASP A 151 -4.00 -4.60 14.81
C ASP A 151 -5.42 -4.88 15.31
N ALA A 152 -6.12 -5.80 14.64
CA ALA A 152 -7.53 -6.05 14.94
C ALA A 152 -7.74 -6.62 16.35
N GLY A 153 -6.81 -7.46 16.82
CA GLY A 153 -6.88 -8.02 18.18
C GLY A 153 -6.72 -6.93 19.23
N SER A 154 -5.72 -6.06 19.04
CA SER A 154 -5.53 -4.88 19.86
C SER A 154 -6.75 -3.95 19.89
N ARG A 155 -7.39 -3.71 18.74
CA ARG A 155 -8.61 -2.89 18.64
C ARG A 155 -9.79 -3.52 19.41
N ILE A 156 -10.00 -4.83 19.24
CA ILE A 156 -11.08 -5.56 19.92
C ILE A 156 -10.85 -5.60 21.42
N VAL A 157 -9.61 -5.85 21.87
CA VAL A 157 -9.26 -5.84 23.30
C VAL A 157 -9.50 -4.46 23.90
N ALA A 158 -9.20 -3.39 23.15
CA ALA A 158 -9.46 -2.03 23.61
C ALA A 158 -10.96 -1.72 23.74
N GLU A 159 -11.74 -2.11 22.74
CA GLU A 159 -13.19 -1.95 22.73
C GLU A 159 -13.86 -2.73 23.88
N LEU A 160 -13.47 -4.00 24.08
CA LEU A 160 -14.01 -4.84 25.15
C LEU A 160 -13.66 -4.30 26.54
N ARG A 161 -12.44 -3.81 26.76
CA ARG A 161 -12.06 -3.21 28.05
C ARG A 161 -12.85 -1.94 28.33
N GLY A 162 -13.05 -1.07 27.34
CA GLY A 162 -13.89 0.12 27.48
C GLY A 162 -15.34 -0.24 27.84
N GLN A 163 -15.90 -1.27 27.21
CA GLN A 163 -17.23 -1.79 27.56
C GLN A 163 -17.27 -2.33 29.00
N VAL A 164 -16.27 -3.14 29.41
CA VAL A 164 -16.18 -3.67 30.77
C VAL A 164 -16.12 -2.54 31.81
N GLN A 165 -15.34 -1.48 31.55
CA GLN A 165 -15.22 -0.35 32.46
C GLN A 165 -16.54 0.43 32.57
N ALA A 166 -17.20 0.72 31.45
CA ALA A 166 -18.50 1.40 31.44
C ALA A 166 -19.57 0.60 32.20
N LEU A 167 -19.66 -0.71 31.96
CA LEU A 167 -20.57 -1.59 32.70
C LEU A 167 -20.23 -1.64 34.20
N ALA A 168 -18.95 -1.67 34.58
CA ALA A 168 -18.55 -1.68 35.99
C ALA A 168 -18.99 -0.38 36.70
N THR A 169 -18.86 0.77 36.06
CA THR A 169 -19.32 2.06 36.59
C THR A 169 -20.85 2.10 36.75
N GLU A 170 -21.60 1.60 35.76
CA GLU A 170 -23.06 1.51 35.83
C GLU A 170 -23.51 0.61 37.00
N LEU A 171 -22.89 -0.57 37.15
CA LEU A 171 -23.21 -1.50 38.23
C LEU A 171 -22.96 -0.91 39.62
N LEU A 172 -21.87 -0.14 39.79
CA LEU A 172 -21.61 0.56 41.05
C LEU A 172 -22.68 1.61 41.34
N ARG A 173 -23.09 2.37 40.32
CA ARG A 173 -24.12 3.41 40.45
C ARG A 173 -25.48 2.84 40.82
N VAL A 174 -25.88 1.74 40.20
CA VAL A 174 -27.12 1.02 40.53
C VAL A 174 -27.05 0.44 41.95
N ARG A 175 -25.89 -0.08 42.36
CA ARG A 175 -25.68 -0.60 43.71
C ARG A 175 -25.76 0.48 44.80
N GLU A 176 -25.39 1.72 44.49
CA GLU A 176 -25.53 2.88 45.37
C GLU A 176 -26.95 3.49 45.36
N GLY A 177 -27.90 2.89 44.65
CA GLY A 177 -29.30 3.32 44.61
C GLY A 177 -29.61 4.40 43.58
N GLY A 178 -28.69 4.68 42.65
CA GLY A 178 -28.94 5.59 41.52
C GLY A 178 -29.76 4.92 40.40
N GLU A 179 -30.70 5.66 39.80
CA GLU A 179 -31.54 5.14 38.70
C GLU A 179 -30.77 4.96 37.40
N PRO A 180 -30.94 3.85 36.64
CA PRO A 180 -30.25 3.59 35.36
C PRO A 180 -30.30 4.80 34.39
N SER A 181 -29.17 5.15 33.78
CA SER A 181 -29.07 6.31 32.89
C SER A 181 -29.33 5.87 31.46
N ASP A 182 -30.40 6.36 30.84
CA ASP A 182 -30.78 5.99 29.46
C ASP A 182 -29.74 6.37 28.40
N ASP A 183 -28.82 7.30 28.70
CA ASP A 183 -27.80 7.78 27.77
C ASP A 183 -26.54 6.90 27.67
N SER A 184 -26.32 5.95 28.58
CA SER A 184 -25.01 5.28 28.74
C SER A 184 -24.69 4.20 27.70
N PHE A 185 -25.68 3.77 26.91
CA PHE A 185 -25.53 2.76 25.85
C PHE A 185 -25.64 3.32 24.43
N SER A 186 -25.53 4.64 24.24
CA SER A 186 -25.42 5.17 22.89
C SER A 186 -24.09 4.74 22.27
N ILE A 187 -24.16 4.17 21.06
CA ILE A 187 -23.00 3.84 20.23
C ILE A 187 -22.04 5.04 20.09
N ASP A 188 -22.57 6.27 20.19
CA ASP A 188 -21.77 7.48 20.07
C ASP A 188 -20.93 7.80 21.32
N ALA A 189 -21.35 7.37 22.52
CA ALA A 189 -20.54 7.46 23.74
C ALA A 189 -19.37 6.46 23.69
N LEU A 190 -19.62 5.23 23.22
CA LEU A 190 -18.57 4.23 22.97
C LEU A 190 -17.56 4.70 21.90
N LYS A 191 -18.03 5.36 20.84
CA LYS A 191 -17.15 5.95 19.81
C LYS A 191 -16.30 7.10 20.32
N SER A 192 -16.72 7.84 21.37
CA SER A 192 -15.93 8.95 21.90
C SER A 192 -14.75 8.48 22.75
N ILE A 193 -14.82 7.28 23.33
CA ILE A 193 -13.75 6.66 24.13
C ILE A 193 -12.66 6.03 23.23
N ILE A 194 -13.02 5.68 21.98
CA ILE A 194 -12.16 4.94 21.05
C ILE A 194 -11.37 5.86 20.09
N ARG A 195 -11.59 7.18 20.12
CA ARG A 195 -10.96 8.15 19.21
C ARG A 195 -9.62 8.67 19.72
#